data_AF-A0A069EXT9-F1
#
_entry.id   AF-A0A069EXT9-F1
#
_cell.length_a   1.000
_cell.length_b   1.000
_cell.length_c   1.000
_cell.angle_alpha   90.00
_cell.angle_beta   90.00
_cell.angle_gamma   90.00
#
_symmetry.space_group_name_H-M   'P 1'
#
loop_
_entity.id
_entity.type
_entity.pdbx_description
1 polymer ?
#
loop_
_entity_poly.entity_id
_entity_poly.type
_entity_poly.pdbx_seq_one_letter_code
_entity_poly.pdbx_strand_id
1 'polypeptide(L)'
;MTTDLKLPIRIDVVQKQYKNGMQLDELARLYEVDEETLKPLVAEIVPKKRKEVDGLRYTTEELRELCLEAKTVTGIKTQLGLANVRQVRSLLDMHGLSDLIQSDDHVRRERYERLIELLDSGLTISQVASRTAVSYSTVRNAIRYAIEHLGRDDLKPKKKEPITMEQRQELAKQIQALLDERTPIKEIRKKFELDHNQYDAIRKQFGLKAKQGRRKSTQPQPAIPEEHKEEPTMPDVTTASLESAVTSFKAEEKPDLIGMLHDKMEHIARAERIEQRVLNRDKAVWGEYLTARSEEIEDVTHNVDVVVENGKLIERTTLTYTLERELGR
;
A
#
# COMPACT_ATOMS: atom_id res chain seq x y z
N MET A 1 16.91 -34.01 -40.71
CA MET A 1 16.59 -32.74 -40.04
C MET A 1 15.21 -32.90 -39.46
N THR A 2 15.13 -33.23 -38.17
CA THR A 2 13.86 -33.31 -37.43
C THR A 2 13.36 -31.89 -37.23
N THR A 3 12.29 -31.53 -37.94
CA THR A 3 11.55 -30.31 -37.69
C THR A 3 11.01 -30.37 -36.27
N ASP A 4 11.60 -29.57 -35.38
CA ASP A 4 11.13 -29.41 -34.01
C ASP A 4 9.64 -29.08 -34.03
N LEU A 5 8.89 -29.82 -33.21
CA LEU A 5 7.45 -29.68 -33.05
C LEU A 5 7.16 -28.29 -32.49
N LYS A 6 6.82 -27.34 -33.39
CA LYS A 6 6.21 -26.07 -33.02
C LYS A 6 4.98 -26.38 -32.17
N LEU A 7 4.96 -25.85 -30.96
CA LEU A 7 3.84 -25.96 -30.04
C LEU A 7 2.53 -25.60 -30.77
N PRO A 8 1.43 -26.31 -30.51
CA PRO A 8 0.15 -26.04 -31.17
C PRO A 8 -0.25 -24.58 -30.94
N ILE A 9 -0.54 -23.86 -32.02
CA ILE A 9 -0.94 -22.46 -31.97
C ILE A 9 -2.24 -22.35 -31.17
N ARG A 10 -2.19 -21.59 -30.09
CA ARG A 10 -3.35 -21.32 -29.25
C ARG A 10 -4.28 -20.32 -29.95
N ILE A 11 -5.35 -20.84 -30.55
CA ILE A 11 -6.33 -20.07 -31.33
C ILE A 11 -6.90 -18.92 -30.50
N ASP A 12 -7.21 -19.17 -29.21
CA ASP A 12 -7.74 -18.17 -28.29
C ASP A 12 -6.80 -16.97 -28.10
N VAL A 13 -5.49 -17.21 -28.12
CA VAL A 13 -4.47 -16.15 -27.98
C VAL A 13 -4.37 -15.32 -29.25
N VAL A 14 -4.31 -15.97 -30.43
CA VAL A 14 -4.29 -15.30 -31.74
C VAL A 14 -5.50 -14.39 -31.91
N GLN A 15 -6.69 -14.94 -31.61
CA GLN A 15 -7.95 -14.22 -31.68
C GLN A 15 -7.99 -13.01 -30.75
N LYS A 16 -7.47 -13.16 -29.52
CA LYS A 16 -7.38 -12.07 -28.54
C LYS A 16 -6.41 -10.96 -28.98
N GLN A 17 -5.25 -11.32 -29.53
CA GLN A 17 -4.27 -10.35 -30.04
C GLN A 17 -4.79 -9.58 -31.25
N TYR A 18 -5.45 -10.26 -32.19
CA TYR A 18 -6.12 -9.60 -33.32
C TYR A 18 -7.25 -8.67 -32.85
N LYS A 19 -8.07 -9.11 -31.89
CA LYS A 19 -9.10 -8.27 -31.26
C LYS A 19 -8.53 -7.02 -30.59
N ASN A 20 -7.31 -7.12 -30.05
CA ASN A 20 -6.58 -6.00 -29.46
C ASN A 20 -5.87 -5.13 -30.52
N GLY A 21 -6.04 -5.44 -31.80
CA GLY A 21 -5.67 -4.62 -32.94
C GLY A 21 -4.31 -4.95 -33.54
N MET A 22 -3.65 -6.04 -33.17
CA MET A 22 -2.42 -6.52 -33.84
C MET A 22 -2.71 -6.84 -35.31
N GLN A 23 -1.81 -6.48 -36.23
CA GLN A 23 -2.03 -6.72 -37.66
C GLN A 23 -1.79 -8.20 -38.03
N LEU A 24 -2.37 -8.65 -39.14
CA LEU A 24 -2.27 -10.04 -39.61
C LEU A 24 -0.83 -10.44 -39.94
N ASP A 25 -0.06 -9.52 -40.52
CA ASP A 25 1.35 -9.70 -40.88
C ASP A 25 2.26 -9.79 -39.64
N GLU A 26 1.94 -9.06 -38.57
CA GLU A 26 2.62 -9.12 -37.28
C GLU A 26 2.36 -10.47 -36.59
N LEU A 27 1.10 -10.94 -36.60
CA LEU A 27 0.74 -12.25 -36.07
C LEU A 27 1.39 -13.38 -36.86
N ALA A 28 1.41 -13.29 -38.18
CA ALA A 28 2.04 -14.25 -39.08
C ALA A 28 3.53 -14.42 -38.74
N ARG A 29 4.24 -13.31 -38.51
CA ARG A 29 5.63 -13.31 -38.05
C ARG A 29 5.79 -13.88 -36.64
N LEU A 30 4.94 -13.50 -35.69
CA LEU A 30 5.02 -13.93 -34.29
C LEU A 30 4.84 -15.45 -34.13
N TYR A 31 3.93 -16.05 -34.90
CA TYR A 31 3.63 -17.47 -34.86
C TYR A 31 4.35 -18.28 -35.95
N GLU A 32 5.15 -17.60 -36.78
CA GLU A 32 5.87 -18.17 -37.93
C GLU A 32 4.95 -19.02 -38.84
N VAL A 33 3.82 -18.42 -39.25
CA VAL A 33 2.82 -19.00 -40.16
C VAL A 33 2.40 -17.98 -41.20
N ASP A 34 1.90 -18.44 -42.34
CA ASP A 34 1.40 -17.54 -43.40
C ASP A 34 0.11 -16.83 -42.99
N GLU A 35 -0.09 -15.59 -43.45
CA GLU A 35 -1.30 -14.80 -43.18
C GLU A 35 -2.58 -15.54 -43.61
N GLU A 36 -2.51 -16.35 -44.66
CA GLU A 36 -3.66 -17.14 -45.14
C GLU A 36 -4.13 -18.18 -44.12
N THR A 37 -3.21 -18.71 -43.30
CA THR A 37 -3.52 -19.65 -42.22
C THR A 37 -4.25 -18.94 -41.07
N LEU A 38 -3.94 -17.66 -40.83
CA LEU A 38 -4.52 -16.87 -39.75
C LEU A 38 -5.87 -16.24 -40.13
N LYS A 39 -6.08 -15.87 -41.40
CA LYS A 39 -7.33 -15.29 -41.91
C LYS A 39 -8.61 -15.99 -41.42
N PRO A 40 -8.77 -17.32 -41.56
CA PRO A 40 -9.98 -18.00 -41.11
C PRO A 40 -10.15 -17.97 -39.58
N LEU A 41 -9.05 -17.91 -38.81
CA LEU A 41 -9.11 -17.88 -37.34
C LEU A 41 -9.62 -16.55 -36.80
N VAL A 42 -9.43 -15.46 -37.54
CA VAL A 42 -9.77 -14.10 -37.11
C VAL A 42 -10.94 -13.47 -37.88
N ALA A 43 -11.50 -14.18 -38.88
CA ALA A 43 -12.51 -13.66 -39.80
C ALA A 43 -13.75 -13.08 -39.10
N GLU A 44 -14.17 -13.66 -37.97
CA GLU A 44 -15.35 -13.23 -37.21
C GLU A 44 -15.04 -12.16 -36.14
N ILE A 45 -13.77 -11.76 -35.99
CA ILE A 45 -13.33 -10.89 -34.90
C ILE A 45 -13.23 -9.46 -35.40
N VAL A 46 -14.10 -8.61 -34.86
CA VAL A 46 -13.98 -7.16 -35.08
C VAL A 46 -12.87 -6.60 -34.20
N PRO A 47 -11.76 -6.07 -34.77
CA PRO A 47 -10.70 -5.47 -33.98
C PRO A 47 -11.24 -4.25 -33.24
N LYS A 48 -10.89 -4.12 -31.97
CA LYS A 48 -11.22 -2.91 -31.20
C LYS A 48 -10.50 -1.73 -31.84
N LYS A 49 -11.23 -0.65 -32.18
CA LYS A 49 -10.62 0.63 -32.58
C LYS A 49 -9.60 1.01 -31.51
N ARG A 50 -8.31 1.03 -31.90
CA ARG A 50 -7.23 1.44 -31.02
C ARG A 50 -7.53 2.88 -30.58
N LYS A 51 -7.60 3.13 -29.27
CA LYS A 51 -7.32 4.48 -28.79
C LYS A 51 -5.85 4.67 -29.08
N GLU A 52 -5.51 5.53 -30.02
CA GLU A 52 -4.14 6.01 -30.15
C GLU A 52 -3.74 6.57 -28.79
N VAL A 53 -2.89 5.80 -28.09
CA VAL A 53 -2.21 6.31 -26.91
C VAL A 53 -1.05 7.09 -27.48
N ASP A 54 -1.11 8.42 -27.34
CA ASP A 54 -0.18 9.38 -27.93
C ASP A 54 1.26 8.85 -28.01
N GLY A 55 1.76 8.73 -29.25
CA GLY A 55 3.16 8.94 -29.60
C GLY A 55 4.17 7.80 -29.41
N LEU A 56 3.89 6.72 -28.69
CA LEU A 56 4.90 5.70 -28.38
C LEU A 56 4.62 4.38 -29.10
N ARG A 57 5.24 4.22 -30.27
CA ARG A 57 5.31 2.94 -31.00
C ARG A 57 6.56 2.20 -30.54
N TYR A 58 6.37 1.17 -29.73
CA TYR A 58 7.43 0.21 -29.39
C TYR A 58 7.26 -1.04 -30.24
N THR A 59 8.37 -1.62 -30.68
CA THR A 59 8.33 -2.92 -31.36
C THR A 59 8.16 -4.05 -30.34
N THR A 60 7.65 -5.20 -30.78
CA THR A 60 7.51 -6.39 -29.91
C THR A 60 8.88 -6.84 -29.36
N GLU A 61 9.94 -6.67 -30.14
CA GLU A 61 11.32 -7.03 -29.77
C GLU A 61 11.86 -6.13 -28.67
N GLU A 62 11.73 -4.80 -28.82
CA GLU A 62 12.12 -3.82 -27.79
C GLU A 62 11.43 -4.11 -26.45
N LEU A 63 10.12 -4.41 -26.49
CA LEU A 63 9.36 -4.72 -25.29
C LEU A 63 9.78 -6.04 -24.65
N ARG A 64 10.16 -7.02 -25.47
CA ARG A 64 10.66 -8.30 -24.98
C ARG A 64 12.00 -8.14 -24.26
N GLU A 65 12.91 -7.35 -24.82
CA GLU A 65 14.18 -7.00 -24.16
C GLU A 65 13.94 -6.28 -22.84
N LEU A 66 13.04 -5.30 -22.82
CA LEU A 66 12.64 -4.59 -21.59
C LEU A 66 12.04 -5.53 -20.54
N CYS A 67 11.24 -6.51 -20.94
CA CYS A 67 10.70 -7.51 -20.02
C CYS A 67 11.81 -8.33 -19.35
N LEU A 68 12.84 -8.71 -20.12
CA LEU A 68 13.98 -9.48 -19.63
C LEU A 68 14.86 -8.64 -18.69
N GLU A 69 15.06 -7.36 -18.99
CA GLU A 69 15.90 -6.46 -18.20
C GLU A 69 15.22 -6.02 -16.90
N ALA A 70 14.01 -5.45 -16.98
CA ALA A 70 13.33 -4.84 -15.85
C ALA A 70 12.63 -5.85 -14.92
N LYS A 71 12.27 -7.03 -15.44
CA LYS A 71 11.60 -8.16 -14.76
C LYS A 71 10.25 -7.86 -14.09
N THR A 72 9.85 -6.60 -13.99
CA THR A 72 8.66 -6.13 -13.28
C THR A 72 7.94 -5.04 -14.07
N VAL A 73 6.62 -4.97 -13.92
CA VAL A 73 5.78 -3.96 -14.60
C VAL A 73 6.18 -2.54 -14.17
N THR A 74 6.59 -2.37 -12.91
CA THR A 74 7.04 -1.07 -12.38
C THR A 74 8.42 -0.67 -12.92
N GLY A 75 9.31 -1.64 -13.14
CA GLY A 75 10.60 -1.39 -13.79
C GLY A 75 10.40 -0.90 -15.23
N ILE A 76 9.57 -1.61 -16.00
CA ILE A 76 9.22 -1.21 -17.38
C ILE A 76 8.54 0.15 -17.39
N LYS A 77 7.62 0.43 -16.46
CA LYS A 77 7.00 1.76 -16.33
C LYS A 77 8.05 2.87 -16.25
N THR A 78 9.05 2.68 -15.39
CA THR A 78 10.10 3.67 -15.14
C THR A 78 10.99 3.85 -16.37
N GLN A 79 11.39 2.76 -17.02
CA GLN A 79 12.22 2.81 -18.24
C GLN A 79 11.48 3.45 -19.42
N LEU A 80 10.19 3.14 -19.59
CA LEU A 80 9.37 3.70 -20.66
C LEU A 80 8.84 5.12 -20.35
N GLY A 81 9.10 5.65 -19.15
CA GLY A 81 8.58 6.96 -18.75
C GLY A 81 7.05 7.05 -18.71
N LEU A 82 6.35 5.92 -18.56
CA LEU A 82 4.89 5.89 -18.60
C LEU A 82 4.29 6.40 -17.29
N ALA A 83 3.19 7.15 -17.38
CA ALA A 83 2.52 7.71 -16.21
C ALA A 83 1.96 6.62 -15.28
N ASN A 84 1.43 5.53 -15.85
CA ASN A 84 0.72 4.50 -15.10
C ASN A 84 1.12 3.07 -15.48
N VAL A 85 1.23 2.19 -14.48
CA VAL A 85 1.41 0.74 -14.61
C VAL A 85 0.33 0.11 -15.49
N ARG A 86 -0.89 0.66 -15.49
CA ARG A 86 -1.98 0.19 -16.37
C ARG A 86 -1.64 0.33 -17.85
N GLN A 87 -0.90 1.37 -18.24
CA GLN A 87 -0.46 1.56 -19.62
C GLN A 87 0.55 0.47 -19.99
N VAL A 88 1.51 0.18 -19.12
CA VAL A 88 2.47 -0.92 -19.30
C VAL A 88 1.74 -2.25 -19.49
N ARG A 89 0.81 -2.60 -18.60
CA ARG A 89 0.05 -3.86 -18.71
C ARG A 89 -0.74 -3.95 -20.01
N SER A 90 -1.44 -2.87 -20.39
CA SER A 90 -2.16 -2.81 -21.65
C SER A 90 -1.24 -2.98 -22.85
N LEU A 91 -0.03 -2.43 -22.77
CA LEU A 91 0.97 -2.49 -23.81
C LEU A 91 1.52 -3.91 -23.95
N LEU A 92 1.86 -4.57 -22.85
CA LEU A 92 2.29 -5.97 -22.85
C LEU A 92 1.18 -6.92 -23.32
N ASP A 93 -0.08 -6.68 -22.92
CA ASP A 93 -1.24 -7.45 -23.37
C ASP A 93 -1.46 -7.32 -24.88
N MET A 94 -1.22 -6.14 -25.46
CA MET A 94 -1.30 -5.92 -26.90
C MET A 94 -0.26 -6.73 -27.66
N HIS A 95 0.95 -6.84 -27.11
CA HIS A 95 2.06 -7.59 -27.73
C HIS A 95 2.13 -9.06 -27.31
N GLY A 96 1.23 -9.55 -26.45
CA GLY A 96 1.24 -10.92 -25.95
C GLY A 96 2.41 -11.26 -25.02
N LEU A 97 2.99 -10.25 -24.36
CA LEU A 97 4.18 -10.39 -23.51
C LEU A 97 3.85 -10.42 -22.01
N SER A 98 2.56 -10.42 -21.64
CA SER A 98 2.12 -10.37 -20.25
C SER A 98 2.64 -11.54 -19.40
N ASP A 99 2.85 -12.70 -20.01
CA ASP A 99 3.34 -13.90 -19.33
C ASP A 99 4.85 -13.85 -19.04
N LEU A 100 5.60 -12.97 -19.73
CA LEU A 100 7.05 -12.85 -19.54
C LEU A 100 7.42 -12.04 -18.28
N ILE A 101 6.44 -11.37 -17.67
CA ILE A 101 6.70 -10.55 -16.49
C ILE A 101 6.33 -11.32 -15.24
N GLN A 102 7.29 -11.37 -14.30
CA GLN A 102 6.98 -11.84 -12.96
C GLN A 102 5.93 -10.94 -12.33
N SER A 103 4.83 -11.53 -11.85
CA SER A 103 3.85 -10.77 -11.08
C SER A 103 4.54 -10.03 -9.94
N ASP A 104 4.12 -8.80 -9.65
CA ASP A 104 4.68 -8.03 -8.53
C ASP A 104 4.56 -8.81 -7.20
N ASP A 105 3.56 -9.70 -7.10
CA ASP A 105 3.38 -10.61 -5.97
C ASP A 105 4.47 -11.69 -5.88
N HIS A 106 4.94 -12.23 -7.01
CA HIS A 106 6.06 -13.18 -7.04
C HIS A 106 7.36 -12.52 -6.57
N VAL A 107 7.67 -11.34 -7.10
CA VAL A 107 8.87 -10.58 -6.69
C VAL A 107 8.79 -10.18 -5.22
N ARG A 108 7.59 -9.80 -4.75
CA ARG A 108 7.36 -9.51 -3.33
C ARG A 108 7.57 -10.77 -2.47
N ARG A 109 7.10 -11.93 -2.92
CA ARG A 109 7.26 -13.22 -2.23
C ARG A 109 8.74 -13.59 -2.11
N GLU A 110 9.49 -13.61 -3.21
CA GLU A 110 10.93 -13.90 -3.17
C GLU A 110 11.68 -12.92 -2.24
N ARG A 111 11.32 -11.63 -2.27
CA ARG A 111 11.90 -10.65 -1.36
C ARG A 111 11.61 -10.98 0.10
N TYR A 112 10.40 -11.41 0.41
CA TYR A 112 10.01 -11.79 1.77
C TYR A 112 10.72 -13.06 2.22
N GLU A 113 10.83 -14.06 1.36
CA GLU A 113 11.58 -15.29 1.65
C GLU A 113 13.04 -14.98 2.01
N ARG A 114 13.74 -14.15 1.23
CA ARG A 114 15.11 -13.71 1.57
C ARG A 114 15.20 -12.95 2.89
N LEU A 115 14.20 -12.14 3.23
CA LEU A 115 14.15 -11.45 4.52
C LEU A 115 13.92 -12.42 5.69
N ILE A 116 13.13 -13.47 5.47
CA ILE A 116 12.86 -14.52 6.46
C ILE A 116 14.12 -15.35 6.70
N GLU A 117 14.84 -15.75 5.65
CA GLU A 117 16.13 -16.47 5.78
C GLU A 117 17.15 -15.69 6.65
N LEU A 118 17.20 -14.37 6.50
CA LEU A 118 18.04 -13.52 7.33
C LEU A 118 17.59 -13.51 8.80
N LEU A 119 16.29 -13.55 9.07
CA LEU A 119 15.76 -13.66 10.44
C LEU A 119 16.10 -15.03 11.03
N ASP A 120 16.01 -16.10 10.23
CA ASP A 120 16.34 -17.46 10.63
C ASP A 120 17.82 -17.62 11.00
N SER A 121 18.70 -16.80 10.43
CA SER A 121 20.11 -16.70 10.83
C SER A 121 20.33 -16.05 12.20
N GLY A 122 19.26 -15.65 12.91
CA GLY A 122 19.29 -15.05 14.23
C GLY A 122 19.46 -13.52 14.24
N LEU A 123 19.38 -12.86 13.07
CA LEU A 123 19.45 -11.40 12.99
C LEU A 123 18.16 -10.77 13.51
N THR A 124 18.30 -9.66 14.24
CA THR A 124 17.16 -8.86 14.67
C THR A 124 16.54 -8.10 13.49
N ILE A 125 15.27 -7.72 13.62
CA ILE A 125 14.55 -6.90 12.63
C ILE A 125 15.34 -5.63 12.24
N SER A 126 15.99 -5.01 13.23
CA SER A 126 16.87 -3.84 13.02
C SER A 126 18.02 -4.15 12.07
N GLN A 127 18.75 -5.22 12.39
CA GLN A 127 19.93 -5.62 11.63
C GLN A 127 19.55 -6.04 10.21
N VAL A 128 18.43 -6.76 10.03
CA VAL A 128 17.93 -7.11 8.71
C VAL A 128 17.58 -5.87 7.90
N ALA A 129 16.83 -4.92 8.49
CA ALA A 129 16.44 -3.67 7.83
C ALA A 129 17.68 -2.86 7.38
N SER A 130 18.66 -2.69 8.28
CA SER A 130 19.91 -2.00 7.96
C SER A 130 20.75 -2.72 6.91
N ARG A 131 20.89 -4.04 7.00
CA ARG A 131 21.73 -4.85 6.10
C ARG A 131 21.16 -4.91 4.68
N THR A 132 19.84 -4.93 4.55
CA THR A 132 19.16 -5.04 3.25
C THR A 132 18.76 -3.68 2.68
N ALA A 133 19.03 -2.58 3.40
CA ALA A 133 18.58 -1.22 3.08
C ALA A 133 17.06 -1.12 2.85
N VAL A 134 16.28 -1.92 3.59
CA VAL A 134 14.82 -1.92 3.50
C VAL A 134 14.22 -1.33 4.78
N SER A 135 13.05 -0.71 4.67
CA SER A 135 12.35 -0.17 5.84
C SER A 135 11.98 -1.25 6.86
N TYR A 136 11.98 -0.87 8.14
CA TYR A 136 11.48 -1.69 9.24
C TYR A 136 10.07 -2.25 8.99
N SER A 137 9.20 -1.46 8.36
CA SER A 137 7.84 -1.87 8.03
C SER A 137 7.82 -3.02 7.02
N THR A 138 8.74 -3.03 6.05
CA THR A 138 8.83 -4.10 5.06
C THR A 138 9.27 -5.41 5.69
N VAL A 139 10.24 -5.38 6.61
CA VAL A 139 10.66 -6.57 7.36
C VAL A 139 9.51 -7.10 8.22
N ARG A 140 8.74 -6.22 8.88
CA ARG A 140 7.51 -6.64 9.60
C ARG A 140 6.46 -7.26 8.67
N ASN A 141 6.31 -6.74 7.47
CA ASN A 141 5.38 -7.31 6.48
C ASN A 141 5.83 -8.71 6.04
N ALA A 142 7.15 -8.94 5.89
CA ALA A 142 7.69 -10.26 5.61
C ALA A 142 7.43 -11.24 6.77
N ILE A 143 7.58 -10.81 8.03
CA ILE A 143 7.24 -11.63 9.21
C ILE A 143 5.75 -11.99 9.21
N ARG A 144 4.87 -11.01 8.97
CA ARG A 144 3.43 -11.25 8.88
C ARG A 144 3.09 -12.23 7.77
N TYR A 145 3.71 -12.07 6.60
CA TYR A 145 3.57 -13.00 5.48
C TYR A 145 3.99 -14.43 5.87
N ALA A 146 5.12 -14.58 6.59
CA ALA A 146 5.60 -15.87 7.06
C ALA A 146 4.61 -16.53 8.04
N ILE A 147 4.00 -15.75 8.93
CA ILE A 147 3.00 -16.27 9.88
C ILE A 147 1.73 -16.69 9.13
N GLU A 148 1.19 -15.81 8.27
CA GLU A 148 -0.10 -16.01 7.59
C GLU A 148 -0.05 -17.11 6.52
N HIS A 149 1.08 -17.24 5.80
CA HIS A 149 1.19 -18.12 4.63
C HIS A 149 2.15 -19.29 4.80
N LEU A 150 3.14 -19.19 5.70
CA LEU A 150 4.13 -20.25 5.92
C LEU A 150 4.00 -20.92 7.30
N GLY A 151 3.05 -20.49 8.14
CA GLY A 151 2.83 -21.05 9.48
C GLY A 151 3.99 -20.81 10.45
N ARG A 152 4.84 -19.81 10.21
CA ARG A 152 6.02 -19.50 11.04
C ARG A 152 5.66 -18.69 12.29
N ASP A 153 4.90 -19.30 13.19
CA ASP A 153 4.51 -18.68 14.48
C ASP A 153 5.69 -18.40 15.41
N ASP A 154 6.84 -19.04 15.18
CA ASP A 154 8.10 -18.80 15.89
C ASP A 154 8.65 -17.38 15.66
N LEU A 155 8.36 -16.77 14.49
CA LEU A 155 8.74 -15.41 14.16
C LEU A 155 7.82 -14.36 14.78
N LYS A 156 6.74 -14.79 15.44
CA LYS A 156 5.79 -13.88 16.08
C LYS A 156 6.53 -13.10 17.16
N PRO A 157 6.48 -11.75 17.12
CA PRO A 157 7.15 -10.96 18.14
C PRO A 157 6.59 -11.36 19.50
N LYS A 158 7.46 -11.87 20.38
CA LYS A 158 7.09 -12.19 21.75
C LYS A 158 6.47 -10.94 22.35
N LYS A 159 5.18 -10.99 22.67
CA LYS A 159 4.54 -9.91 23.43
C LYS A 159 5.36 -9.78 24.71
N LYS A 160 6.00 -8.63 24.93
CA LYS A 160 6.59 -8.35 26.24
C LYS A 160 5.48 -8.55 27.25
N GLU A 161 5.73 -9.41 28.24
CA GLU A 161 4.75 -9.66 29.29
C GLU A 161 4.34 -8.30 29.89
N PRO A 162 3.03 -8.06 30.05
CA PRO A 162 2.58 -6.82 30.63
C PRO A 162 3.18 -6.72 32.04
N ILE A 163 4.01 -5.71 32.25
CA ILE A 163 4.58 -5.38 33.56
C ILE A 163 3.42 -5.30 34.56
N THR A 164 3.47 -6.07 35.64
CA THR A 164 2.41 -6.09 36.64
C THR A 164 2.25 -4.71 37.28
N MET A 165 1.07 -4.41 37.84
CA MET A 165 0.86 -3.12 38.50
C MET A 165 1.83 -2.89 39.66
N GLU A 166 2.21 -3.95 40.38
CA GLU A 166 3.22 -3.91 41.45
C GLU A 166 4.60 -3.55 40.92
N GLN A 167 5.05 -4.21 39.84
CA GLN A 167 6.31 -3.89 39.18
C GLN A 167 6.32 -2.45 38.64
N ARG A 168 5.20 -1.99 38.08
CA ARG A 168 5.05 -0.59 37.63
C ARG A 168 5.13 0.40 38.79
N GLN A 169 4.52 0.09 39.93
CA GLN A 169 4.61 0.92 41.13
C GLN A 169 6.05 0.99 41.64
N GLU A 170 6.74 -0.15 41.71
CA GLU A 170 8.13 -0.20 42.18
C GLU A 170 9.07 0.57 41.23
N LEU A 171 8.89 0.39 39.93
CA LEU A 171 9.59 1.17 38.91
C LEU A 171 9.29 2.67 39.03
N ALA A 172 8.04 3.06 39.29
CA ALA A 172 7.67 4.45 39.50
C ALA A 172 8.35 5.06 40.74
N LYS A 173 8.46 4.31 41.85
CA LYS A 173 9.22 4.74 43.04
C LYS A 173 10.70 4.95 42.71
N GLN A 174 11.31 4.02 41.97
CA GLN A 174 12.72 4.14 41.57
C GLN A 174 12.95 5.33 40.62
N ILE A 175 12.03 5.57 39.67
CA ILE A 175 12.07 6.75 38.80
C ILE A 175 11.93 8.03 39.63
N GLN A 176 11.02 8.06 40.60
CA GLN A 176 10.82 9.22 41.48
C GLN A 176 12.09 9.54 42.27
N ALA A 177 12.76 8.54 42.83
CA ALA A 177 14.03 8.71 43.55
C ALA A 177 15.11 9.37 42.66
N LEU A 178 15.29 8.88 41.42
CA LEU A 178 16.24 9.48 40.47
C LEU A 178 15.84 10.90 40.03
N LEU A 179 14.55 11.18 39.91
CA LEU A 179 14.07 12.54 39.64
C LEU A 179 14.37 13.49 40.81
N ASP A 180 14.29 13.00 42.05
CA ASP A 180 14.64 13.75 43.24
C ASP A 180 16.16 14.02 43.33
N GLU A 181 16.99 13.08 42.85
CA GLU A 181 18.43 13.23 42.62
C GLU A 181 18.78 14.14 41.42
N ARG A 182 17.78 14.62 40.68
CA ARG A 182 17.92 15.45 39.48
C ARG A 182 18.65 14.76 38.32
N THR A 183 18.58 13.43 38.23
CA THR A 183 19.12 12.69 37.08
C THR A 183 18.41 13.13 35.79
N PRO A 184 19.13 13.39 34.68
CA PRO A 184 18.52 13.72 33.40
C PRO A 184 17.54 12.64 32.92
N ILE A 185 16.36 13.05 32.43
CA ILE A 185 15.31 12.12 31.94
C ILE A 185 15.85 11.14 30.89
N LYS A 186 16.78 11.58 30.04
CA LYS A 186 17.41 10.74 29.01
C LYS A 186 18.20 9.57 29.63
N GLU A 187 18.88 9.81 30.75
CA GLU A 187 19.64 8.78 31.48
C GLU A 187 18.70 7.83 32.23
N ILE A 188 17.65 8.36 32.87
CA ILE A 188 16.63 7.54 33.53
C ILE A 188 16.00 6.56 32.53
N ARG A 189 15.58 7.05 31.36
CA ARG A 189 15.00 6.22 30.29
C ARG A 189 15.96 5.15 29.80
N LYS A 190 17.25 5.49 29.67
CA LYS A 190 18.28 4.54 29.27
C LYS A 190 18.51 3.47 30.35
N LYS A 191 18.56 3.86 31.63
CA LYS A 191 18.79 2.96 32.77
C LYS A 191 17.71 1.88 32.91
N PHE A 192 16.45 2.24 32.64
CA PHE A 192 15.31 1.31 32.72
C PHE A 192 14.86 0.76 31.37
N GLU A 193 15.61 1.02 30.29
CA GLU A 193 15.26 0.60 28.92
C GLU A 193 13.84 0.99 28.48
N LEU A 194 13.38 2.17 28.93
CA LEU A 194 12.04 2.68 28.64
C LEU A 194 12.04 3.54 27.38
N ASP A 195 11.08 3.28 26.50
CA ASP A 195 10.78 4.21 25.41
C ASP A 195 10.14 5.51 25.95
N HIS A 196 9.99 6.51 25.08
CA HIS A 196 9.47 7.81 25.48
C HIS A 196 8.02 7.72 25.98
N ASN A 197 7.20 6.92 25.31
CA ASN A 197 5.77 6.76 25.58
C ASN A 197 5.54 5.95 26.86
N GLN A 198 6.34 4.92 27.10
CA GLN A 198 6.33 4.10 28.32
C GLN A 198 6.66 4.95 29.53
N TYR A 199 7.75 5.71 29.46
CA TYR A 199 8.13 6.64 30.52
C TYR A 199 7.03 7.66 30.79
N ASP A 200 6.49 8.31 29.74
CA ASP A 200 5.42 9.30 29.91
C ASP A 200 4.12 8.68 30.45
N ALA A 201 3.79 7.44 30.07
CA ALA A 201 2.65 6.72 30.61
C ALA A 201 2.81 6.47 32.12
N ILE A 202 3.98 5.97 32.55
CA ILE A 202 4.29 5.77 33.97
C ILE A 202 4.26 7.11 34.72
N ARG A 203 4.88 8.15 34.14
CA ARG A 203 4.92 9.50 34.72
C ARG A 203 3.51 10.06 34.96
N LYS A 204 2.63 9.94 33.95
CA LYS A 204 1.23 10.39 34.05
C LYS A 204 0.43 9.55 35.03
N GLN A 205 0.57 8.23 34.97
CA GLN A 205 -0.18 7.28 35.80
C GLN A 205 0.10 7.47 37.30
N PHE A 206 1.36 7.73 37.68
CA PHE A 206 1.77 7.88 39.08
C PHE A 206 2.01 9.34 39.49
N GLY A 207 1.69 10.31 38.64
CA GLY A 207 1.79 11.73 38.98
C GLY A 207 3.23 12.21 39.26
N LEU A 208 4.23 11.57 38.64
CA LEU A 208 5.64 11.89 38.88
C LEU A 208 5.96 13.30 38.35
N LYS A 209 6.29 14.21 39.26
CA LYS A 209 6.67 15.59 38.92
C LYS A 209 8.18 15.72 39.05
N ALA A 210 8.85 15.99 37.92
CA ALA A 210 10.21 16.50 38.00
C ALA A 210 10.16 17.81 38.78
N LYS A 211 10.95 17.93 39.85
CA LYS A 211 11.19 19.23 40.50
C LYS A 211 11.68 20.15 39.40
N GLN A 212 10.82 21.06 38.93
CA GLN A 212 11.21 22.05 37.95
C GLN A 212 12.34 22.82 38.61
N GLY A 213 13.58 22.51 38.20
CA GLY A 213 14.71 23.33 38.54
C GLY A 213 14.29 24.73 38.11
N ARG A 214 14.12 25.61 39.10
CA ARG A 214 13.86 27.04 38.90
C ARG A 214 14.82 27.44 37.81
N ARG A 215 14.32 27.61 36.57
CA ARG A 215 15.18 27.96 35.43
C ARG A 215 15.93 29.18 35.95
N LYS A 216 17.26 29.09 36.09
CA LYS A 216 18.07 30.28 36.35
C LYS A 216 17.61 31.22 35.25
N SER A 217 16.88 32.26 35.63
CA SER A 217 16.48 33.31 34.72
C SER A 217 17.77 33.69 34.02
N THR A 218 17.84 33.42 32.72
CA THR A 218 18.93 33.89 31.88
C THR A 218 19.05 35.37 32.24
N GLN A 219 20.11 35.76 32.94
CA GLN A 219 20.37 37.17 33.17
C GLN A 219 20.35 37.81 31.79
N PRO A 220 19.64 38.92 31.59
CA PRO A 220 19.68 39.62 30.32
C PRO A 220 21.16 39.81 29.97
N GLN A 221 21.58 39.23 28.84
CA GLN A 221 22.93 39.44 28.36
C GLN A 221 23.13 40.95 28.29
N PRO A 222 24.26 41.49 28.79
CA PRO A 222 24.56 42.91 28.61
C PRO A 222 24.45 43.21 27.12
N ALA A 223 23.69 44.26 26.79
CA ALA A 223 23.49 44.72 25.43
C ALA A 223 24.86 44.78 24.74
N ILE A 224 25.04 43.92 23.73
CA ILE A 224 26.15 44.05 22.80
C ILE A 224 25.96 45.42 22.16
N PRO A 225 26.94 46.35 22.25
CA PRO A 225 26.85 47.63 21.57
C PRO A 225 26.58 47.38 20.09
N GLU A 226 25.50 47.97 19.57
CA GLU A 226 25.20 47.93 18.15
C GLU A 226 26.37 48.55 17.39
N GLU A 227 27.14 47.70 16.72
CA GLU A 227 28.17 48.09 15.79
C GLU A 227 27.47 48.77 14.60
N HIS A 228 27.67 50.09 14.50
CA HIS A 228 27.16 50.93 13.42
C HIS A 228 27.48 50.29 12.06
N LYS A 229 26.47 49.71 11.41
CA LYS A 229 26.50 49.49 9.97
C LYS A 229 26.28 50.83 9.30
N GLU A 230 27.31 51.30 8.59
CA GLU A 230 27.22 52.43 7.67
C GLU A 230 26.08 52.19 6.67
N GLU A 231 25.10 53.10 6.69
CA GLU A 231 24.06 53.18 5.67
C GLU A 231 24.69 53.64 4.35
N PRO A 232 24.39 52.98 3.21
CA PRO A 232 24.72 53.52 1.91
C PRO A 232 23.83 54.75 1.63
N THR A 233 24.49 55.87 1.39
CA THR A 233 23.94 57.13 0.89
C THR A 233 23.09 56.89 -0.35
N MET A 234 21.79 57.15 -0.24
CA MET A 234 20.88 57.30 -1.37
C MET A 234 20.58 58.79 -1.59
N PRO A 235 20.51 59.26 -2.85
CA PRO A 235 20.34 60.68 -3.15
C PRO A 235 18.91 61.16 -2.94
N ASP A 236 18.81 62.44 -2.59
CA ASP A 236 17.59 63.22 -2.44
C ASP A 236 16.60 63.01 -3.59
N VAL A 237 15.38 62.58 -3.26
CA VAL A 237 14.22 62.76 -4.11
C VAL A 237 13.10 63.42 -3.31
N THR A 238 12.85 64.64 -3.72
CA THR A 238 11.79 65.60 -3.44
C THR A 238 10.41 65.05 -3.07
N THR A 239 9.86 65.72 -2.06
CA THR A 239 8.45 65.93 -1.68
C THR A 239 7.37 65.59 -2.71
N ALA A 240 6.45 64.69 -2.35
CA ALA A 240 5.09 64.66 -2.89
C ALA A 240 4.07 64.08 -1.90
N SER A 241 3.20 64.99 -1.45
CA SER A 241 1.77 64.87 -1.11
C SER A 241 1.22 63.77 -0.20
N LEU A 242 0.60 64.26 0.88
CA LEU A 242 -0.15 63.59 1.94
C LEU A 242 -1.65 63.48 1.56
N GLU A 243 -2.02 62.69 0.55
CA GLU A 243 -3.45 62.41 0.26
C GLU A 243 -3.64 61.01 -0.33
N SER A 244 -3.69 59.97 0.51
CA SER A 244 -4.45 58.73 0.22
C SER A 244 -4.47 57.81 1.45
N ALA A 245 -5.21 58.21 2.48
CA ALA A 245 -5.64 57.31 3.54
C ALA A 245 -7.03 56.77 3.18
N VAL A 246 -7.10 55.84 2.23
CA VAL A 246 -8.35 55.16 1.86
C VAL A 246 -8.09 53.64 1.79
N THR A 247 -8.52 52.98 2.87
CA THR A 247 -9.00 51.59 2.97
C THR A 247 -8.19 50.48 2.27
N SER A 248 -7.43 49.72 3.07
CA SER A 248 -7.17 48.30 2.79
C SER A 248 -7.50 47.45 4.02
N PHE A 249 -8.78 47.13 4.18
CA PHE A 249 -9.20 46.02 5.02
C PHE A 249 -8.73 44.73 4.34
N LYS A 250 -7.80 44.01 4.96
CA LYS A 250 -7.44 42.64 4.56
C LYS A 250 -8.67 41.75 4.81
N ALA A 251 -9.23 41.19 3.74
CA ALA A 251 -10.21 40.13 3.85
C ALA A 251 -9.53 38.90 4.46
N GLU A 252 -9.99 38.47 5.63
CA GLU A 252 -9.67 37.14 6.16
C GLU A 252 -10.21 36.08 5.20
N GLU A 253 -9.31 35.30 4.60
CA GLU A 253 -9.62 34.13 3.80
C GLU A 253 -10.39 33.13 4.68
N LYS A 254 -11.69 33.01 4.44
CA LYS A 254 -12.48 31.88 4.94
C LYS A 254 -11.95 30.62 4.23
N PRO A 255 -11.51 29.57 4.94
CA PRO A 255 -11.12 28.32 4.29
C PRO A 255 -12.32 27.72 3.56
N ASP A 256 -12.08 27.23 2.34
CA ASP A 256 -13.05 26.61 1.42
C ASP A 256 -13.75 25.40 2.05
N LEU A 257 -14.80 25.68 2.83
CA LEU A 257 -15.73 24.70 3.39
C LEU A 257 -16.44 23.88 2.29
N ILE A 258 -16.51 24.40 1.06
CA ILE A 258 -17.12 23.74 -0.09
C ILE A 258 -16.24 22.60 -0.60
N GLY A 259 -14.92 22.76 -0.61
CA GLY A 259 -13.97 21.70 -1.00
C GLY A 259 -13.98 20.53 -0.02
N MET A 260 -13.98 20.82 1.28
CA MET A 260 -14.02 19.78 2.33
C MET A 260 -15.31 18.95 2.33
N LEU A 261 -16.43 19.52 1.88
CA LEU A 261 -17.71 18.81 1.74
C LEU A 261 -17.69 17.88 0.53
N HIS A 262 -17.08 18.30 -0.58
CA HIS A 262 -16.93 17.48 -1.78
C HIS A 262 -16.05 16.24 -1.51
N ASP A 263 -14.92 16.41 -0.83
CA ASP A 263 -14.03 15.31 -0.47
C ASP A 263 -14.73 14.28 0.43
N LYS A 264 -15.53 14.74 1.40
CA LYS A 264 -16.31 13.86 2.28
C LYS A 264 -17.38 13.08 1.53
N MET A 265 -18.07 13.71 0.58
CA MET A 265 -19.06 13.03 -0.25
C MET A 265 -18.41 11.97 -1.17
N GLU A 266 -17.24 12.26 -1.72
CA GLU A 266 -16.51 11.31 -2.56
C GLU A 266 -16.00 10.11 -1.75
N HIS A 267 -15.53 10.33 -0.52
CA HIS A 267 -15.14 9.26 0.39
C HIS A 267 -16.31 8.33 0.76
N ILE A 268 -17.51 8.87 0.98
CA ILE A 268 -18.73 8.08 1.26
C ILE A 268 -19.11 7.26 0.02
N ALA A 269 -19.19 7.89 -1.16
CA ALA A 269 -19.50 7.19 -2.41
C ALA A 269 -18.44 6.14 -2.81
N ARG A 270 -17.19 6.30 -2.37
CA ARG A 270 -16.13 5.31 -2.54
C ARG A 270 -16.29 4.13 -1.58
N ALA A 271 -16.70 4.38 -0.34
CA ALA A 271 -16.97 3.34 0.64
C ALA A 271 -18.15 2.46 0.20
N GLU A 272 -19.25 3.06 -0.24
CA GLU A 272 -20.43 2.33 -0.77
C GLU A 272 -20.08 1.46 -1.99
N ARG A 273 -19.23 1.96 -2.90
CA ARG A 273 -18.76 1.18 -4.06
C ARG A 273 -17.86 0.01 -3.66
N ILE A 274 -17.09 0.13 -2.57
CA ILE A 274 -16.26 -0.97 -2.06
C ILE A 274 -17.17 -2.02 -1.41
N GLU A 275 -18.14 -1.60 -0.59
CA GLU A 275 -19.10 -2.48 0.07
C GLU A 275 -19.94 -3.27 -0.94
N GLN A 276 -20.46 -2.63 -1.99
CA GLN A 276 -21.17 -3.33 -3.07
C GLN A 276 -20.28 -4.33 -3.83
N ARG A 277 -18.99 -4.04 -4.01
CA ARG A 277 -18.06 -4.99 -4.66
C ARG A 277 -17.75 -6.19 -3.77
N VAL A 278 -17.62 -5.98 -2.46
CA VAL A 278 -17.44 -7.06 -1.49
C VAL A 278 -18.69 -7.95 -1.49
N LEU A 279 -19.88 -7.34 -1.42
CA LEU A 279 -21.16 -8.06 -1.46
C LEU A 279 -21.35 -8.89 -2.75
N ASN A 280 -20.99 -8.33 -3.90
CA ASN A 280 -21.09 -9.02 -5.19
C ASN A 280 -20.04 -10.13 -5.35
N ARG A 281 -18.84 -9.96 -4.76
CA ARG A 281 -17.81 -10.99 -4.74
C ARG A 281 -18.22 -12.15 -3.84
N ASP A 282 -18.78 -11.86 -2.67
CA ASP A 282 -19.27 -12.90 -1.77
C ASP A 282 -20.44 -13.65 -2.41
N LYS A 283 -21.39 -12.96 -3.07
CA LYS A 283 -22.44 -13.64 -3.85
C LYS A 283 -21.90 -14.57 -4.94
N ALA A 284 -20.86 -14.16 -5.67
CA ALA A 284 -20.26 -14.99 -6.72
C ALA A 284 -19.53 -16.22 -6.13
N VAL A 285 -18.75 -16.03 -5.06
CA VAL A 285 -18.03 -17.12 -4.37
C VAL A 285 -19.00 -18.10 -3.73
N TRP A 286 -20.07 -17.61 -3.11
CA TRP A 286 -21.13 -18.46 -2.57
C TRP A 286 -21.94 -19.15 -3.67
N GLY A 287 -22.18 -18.49 -4.80
CA GLY A 287 -22.78 -19.11 -5.98
C GLY A 287 -21.95 -20.28 -6.51
N GLU A 288 -20.65 -20.08 -6.70
CA GLU A 288 -19.73 -21.16 -7.13
C GLU A 288 -19.63 -22.28 -6.09
N TYR A 289 -19.54 -21.96 -4.80
CA TYR A 289 -19.47 -22.94 -3.72
C TYR A 289 -20.75 -23.79 -3.61
N LEU A 290 -21.93 -23.15 -3.73
CA LEU A 290 -23.22 -23.84 -3.70
C LEU A 290 -23.46 -24.66 -4.97
N THR A 291 -23.06 -24.16 -6.14
CA THR A 291 -23.17 -24.90 -7.42
C THR A 291 -22.23 -26.10 -7.44
N ALA A 292 -21.02 -25.98 -6.87
CA ALA A 292 -20.08 -27.09 -6.75
C ALA A 292 -20.49 -28.16 -5.73
N ARG A 293 -21.46 -27.86 -4.85
CA ARG A 293 -22.01 -28.80 -3.84
C ARG A 293 -23.45 -29.24 -4.11
N SER A 294 -24.17 -28.59 -5.01
CA SER A 294 -25.56 -28.93 -5.35
C SER A 294 -25.72 -30.24 -6.12
N GLU A 295 -24.64 -30.90 -6.53
CA GLU A 295 -24.71 -32.29 -7.02
C GLU A 295 -25.06 -33.29 -5.88
N GLU A 296 -24.95 -32.89 -4.60
CA GLU A 296 -25.26 -33.74 -3.42
C GLU A 296 -26.33 -33.14 -2.46
N ILE A 297 -26.97 -32.02 -2.80
CA ILE A 297 -27.90 -31.33 -1.89
C ILE A 297 -29.26 -31.17 -2.57
N GLU A 298 -30.26 -31.93 -2.12
CA GLU A 298 -31.60 -31.93 -2.72
C GLU A 298 -32.49 -30.76 -2.24
N ASP A 299 -32.29 -30.27 -1.01
CA ASP A 299 -33.11 -29.20 -0.44
C ASP A 299 -32.27 -28.15 0.30
N VAL A 300 -32.25 -26.91 -0.21
CA VAL A 300 -31.69 -25.74 0.48
C VAL A 300 -32.79 -24.72 0.73
N THR A 301 -33.04 -24.39 2.00
CA THR A 301 -33.92 -23.27 2.37
C THR A 301 -33.08 -22.07 2.78
N HIS A 302 -33.40 -20.91 2.19
CA HIS A 302 -32.70 -19.65 2.39
C HIS A 302 -33.63 -18.65 3.09
N ASN A 303 -33.36 -18.39 4.38
CA ASN A 303 -34.07 -17.37 5.15
C ASN A 303 -33.13 -16.21 5.46
N VAL A 304 -33.59 -15.00 5.16
CA VAL A 304 -32.89 -13.76 5.46
C VAL A 304 -33.72 -12.99 6.48
N ASP A 305 -33.18 -12.86 7.68
CA ASP A 305 -33.79 -12.08 8.76
C ASP A 305 -32.99 -10.82 8.99
N VAL A 306 -33.68 -9.69 9.15
CA VAL A 306 -33.05 -8.42 9.47
C VAL A 306 -33.30 -8.13 10.96
N VAL A 307 -32.24 -8.14 11.76
CA VAL A 307 -32.31 -8.00 13.22
C VAL A 307 -31.56 -6.74 13.66
N VAL A 308 -32.10 -6.02 14.64
CA VAL A 308 -31.41 -4.87 15.24
C VAL A 308 -30.71 -5.33 16.52
N GLU A 309 -29.38 -5.32 16.52
CA GLU A 309 -28.58 -5.62 17.71
C GLU A 309 -27.66 -4.44 18.05
N ASN A 310 -27.67 -4.03 19.32
CA ASN A 310 -26.88 -2.90 19.82
C ASN A 310 -27.09 -1.59 19.03
N GLY A 311 -28.31 -1.35 18.56
CA GLY A 311 -28.67 -0.16 17.78
C GLY A 311 -28.15 -0.17 16.34
N LYS A 312 -27.64 -1.30 15.83
CA LYS A 312 -27.24 -1.48 14.44
C LYS A 312 -28.13 -2.51 13.76
N LEU A 313 -28.53 -2.21 12.51
CA LEU A 313 -29.18 -3.14 11.61
C LEU A 313 -28.17 -4.19 11.16
N ILE A 314 -28.48 -5.46 11.40
CA ILE A 314 -27.66 -6.61 11.00
C ILE A 314 -28.55 -7.55 10.19
N GLU A 315 -28.16 -7.80 8.95
CA GLU A 315 -28.77 -8.83 8.11
C GLU A 315 -28.16 -10.18 8.49
N ARG A 316 -28.99 -11.11 8.97
CA ARG A 316 -28.61 -12.49 9.30
C ARG A 316 -29.20 -13.42 8.25
N THR A 317 -28.31 -14.06 7.51
CA THR A 317 -28.68 -15.10 6.54
C THR A 317 -28.50 -16.47 7.18
N THR A 318 -29.58 -17.25 7.23
CA THR A 318 -29.55 -18.65 7.72
C THR A 318 -29.83 -19.59 6.55
N LEU A 319 -28.92 -20.53 6.31
CA LEU A 319 -29.05 -21.57 5.29
C LEU A 319 -29.24 -22.91 5.99
N THR A 320 -30.35 -23.58 5.73
CA THR A 320 -30.62 -24.93 6.24
C THR A 320 -30.66 -25.89 5.05
N TYR A 321 -29.94 -27.00 5.15
CA TYR A 321 -29.90 -28.01 4.09
C TYR A 321 -29.86 -29.42 4.67
N THR A 322 -30.45 -30.37 3.93
CA THR A 322 -30.46 -31.80 4.25
C THR A 322 -29.40 -32.50 3.41
N LEU A 323 -28.56 -33.33 4.03
CA LEU A 323 -27.58 -34.17 3.33
C LEU A 323 -27.99 -35.63 3.50
N GLU A 324 -28.38 -36.28 2.41
CA GLU A 324 -28.52 -37.74 2.37
C GLU A 324 -27.22 -38.35 1.85
N ARG A 325 -26.68 -39.32 2.57
CA ARG A 325 -25.46 -40.02 2.17
C ARG A 325 -25.72 -41.52 2.23
N GLU A 326 -25.67 -42.18 1.07
CA GLU A 326 -25.66 -43.64 1.03
C GLU A 326 -24.36 -44.14 1.65
N LEU A 327 -24.46 -44.78 2.81
CA LEU A 327 -23.36 -45.55 3.38
C LEU A 327 -23.35 -46.91 2.68
N GLY A 328 -22.57 -47.01 1.59
CA GLY A 328 -22.32 -48.27 0.88
C GLY A 328 -21.71 -49.33 1.81
N ARG A 329 -22.14 -50.59 1.64
CA ARG A 329 -21.62 -51.78 2.34
C ARG A 329 -20.28 -52.25 1.78
#